data_AF-A0A3P7IZW9-F1
#
_entry.id   AF-A0A3P7IZW9-F1
#
_cell.length_a   1.000
_cell.length_b   1.000
_cell.length_c   1.000
_cell.angle_alpha   90.00
_cell.angle_beta   90.00
_cell.angle_gamma   90.00
#
_symmetry.space_group_name_H-M   'P 1'
#
loop_
_entity.id
_entity.type
_entity.pdbx_description
1 polymer ?
#
loop_
_entity_poly.entity_id
_entity_poly.type
_entity_poly.pdbx_seq_one_letter_code
_entity_poly.pdbx_strand_id
1 'polypeptide(L)' 'MYEDAPGYSFPVDEWALGVIMYTLLAGYAPFYHRRQLLMMRMIQEGRYEFRAEQWSTITQEAKDVVSFLIFHSF' A
#
# COMPACT_ATOMS: atom_id res chain seq x y z
N MET A 1 20.03 -12.49 10.94
CA MET A 1 19.84 -11.97 9.56
C MET A 1 19.67 -13.22 8.72
N TYR A 2 18.52 -13.44 8.07
CA TYR A 2 18.31 -14.68 7.31
C TYR A 2 19.13 -14.58 6.02
N GLU A 3 20.21 -15.35 5.95
CA GLU A 3 21.23 -15.27 4.88
C GLU A 3 20.74 -15.81 3.53
N ASP A 4 19.61 -16.54 3.50
CA ASP A 4 19.04 -17.19 2.31
C ASP A 4 17.64 -16.69 1.90
N ALA A 5 17.19 -15.55 2.44
CA ALA A 5 15.93 -14.97 1.97
C ALA A 5 16.14 -14.39 0.55
N PRO A 6 15.32 -14.74 -0.47
CA PRO A 6 15.37 -14.07 -1.76
C PRO A 6 15.23 -12.57 -1.49
N GLY A 7 16.31 -11.85 -1.81
CA GLY A 7 16.49 -10.49 -1.35
C GLY A 7 15.30 -9.61 -1.74
N TYR A 8 14.84 -8.84 -0.76
CA TYR A 8 14.10 -7.59 -0.95
C TYR A 8 14.68 -6.89 -2.20
N SER A 9 13.90 -6.83 -3.27
CA SER A 9 14.34 -6.33 -4.57
C SER A 9 13.32 -5.34 -5.11
N PHE A 10 13.43 -5.01 -6.40
CA PHE A 10 12.61 -4.04 -7.10
C PHE A 10 11.10 -4.05 -6.78
N PRO A 11 10.41 -5.20 -6.64
CA PRO A 11 8.97 -5.21 -6.34
C PRO A 11 8.61 -4.54 -5.01
N VAL A 12 9.51 -4.55 -4.02
CA VAL A 12 9.19 -3.93 -2.73
C VAL A 12 9.31 -2.42 -2.76
N ASP A 13 10.16 -1.88 -3.62
CA ASP A 13 10.23 -0.43 -3.87
C ASP A 13 8.97 0.05 -4.62
N GLU A 14 8.45 -0.74 -5.56
CA GLU A 14 7.18 -0.46 -6.23
C GLU A 14 6.01 -0.45 -5.22
N TRP A 15 5.97 -1.45 -4.33
CA TRP A 15 4.97 -1.49 -3.26
C TRP A 15 5.07 -0.27 -2.34
N ALA A 16 6.29 0.09 -1.93
CA ALA A 16 6.53 1.27 -1.09
C ALA A 16 6.10 2.57 -1.81
N LEU A 17 6.34 2.67 -3.12
CA LEU A 17 5.88 3.80 -3.94
C LEU A 17 4.34 3.88 -3.93
N GLY A 18 3.64 2.76 -4.06
CA GLY A 18 2.17 2.71 -3.95
C GLY A 18 1.66 3.23 -2.60
N VAL A 19 2.31 2.83 -1.49
CA VAL A 19 1.98 3.31 -0.14
C VAL A 19 2.23 4.81 0.01
N ILE A 20 3.34 5.32 -0.52
CA ILE A 20 3.67 6.76 -0.48
C ILE A 20 2.66 7.54 -1.32
N MET A 21 2.34 7.08 -2.53
CA MET A 21 1.39 7.73 -3.43
C MET A 21 -0.01 7.79 -2.81
N TYR A 22 -0.48 6.70 -2.21
CA TYR A 22 -1.74 6.69 -1.45
C TYR A 22 -1.71 7.77 -0.36
N THR A 23 -0.63 7.84 0.41
CA THR A 23 -0.49 8.76 1.54
C THR A 23 -0.51 10.23 1.09
N LEU A 24 0.17 10.55 -0.02
CA LEU A 24 0.20 11.89 -0.59
C LEU A 24 -1.16 12.35 -1.10
N LEU A 25 -1.95 11.43 -1.67
CA LEU A 25 -3.27 11.73 -2.22
C LEU A 25 -4.36 11.80 -1.15
N ALA A 26 -4.36 10.87 -0.19
CA ALA A 26 -5.40 10.74 0.82
C ALA A 26 -5.13 11.55 2.10
N GLY A 27 -3.87 11.86 2.39
CA GLY A 27 -3.43 12.48 3.64
C GLY A 27 -3.28 11.51 4.82
N TYR A 28 -3.39 10.19 4.59
CA TYR A 28 -3.21 9.14 5.60
C TYR A 28 -2.66 7.85 4.98
N ALA A 29 -2.02 7.00 5.80
CA ALA A 29 -1.46 5.74 5.34
C ALA A 29 -2.55 4.70 4.98
N PRO A 30 -2.40 3.90 3.91
CA PRO A 30 -3.37 2.89 3.51
C PRO A 30 -3.53 1.76 4.54
N PHE A 31 -2.44 1.44 5.25
CA PHE A 31 -2.41 0.43 6.30
C PHE A 31 -2.11 1.10 7.64
N TYR A 32 -3.12 1.16 8.52
CA TYR A 32 -2.94 1.69 9.86
C TYR A 32 -3.83 0.96 10.85
N HIS A 33 -3.22 0.51 11.95
CA HIS A 33 -3.94 -0.01 13.09
C HIS A 33 -3.11 0.20 14.36
N ARG A 34 -3.77 0.54 15.49
CA ARG A 34 -3.07 0.77 16.78
C ARG A 34 -2.25 -0.43 17.26
N ARG A 35 -2.73 -1.64 16.96
CA ARG A 35 -2.04 -2.91 17.22
C ARG A 35 -1.20 -3.31 16.01
N GLN A 36 0.12 -3.38 16.17
CA GLN A 36 1.08 -3.73 15.11
C GLN A 36 0.74 -5.07 14.42
N LEU A 37 0.34 -6.09 15.18
CA LEU A 37 -0.06 -7.40 14.61
C LEU A 37 -1.21 -7.29 13.59
N LEU A 38 -2.17 -6.40 13.83
CA LEU A 38 -3.31 -6.22 12.92
C LEU A 38 -2.90 -5.39 11.70
N MET A 39 -2.03 -4.40 11.87
CA MET A 39 -1.45 -3.65 10.74
C MET A 39 -0.65 -4.58 9.82
N MET A 40 0.15 -5.49 10.39
CA MET A 40 0.90 -6.49 9.61
C MET A 40 -0.04 -7.45 8.87
N ARG A 41 -1.14 -7.87 9.48
CA ARG A 41 -2.17 -8.66 8.77
C ARG A 41 -2.81 -7.89 7.63
N MET A 42 -3.13 -6.61 7.82
CA MET A 42 -3.66 -5.77 6.74
C MET A 42 -2.69 -5.67 5.57
N ILE A 43 -1.39 -5.50 5.85
CA ILE A 43 -0.33 -5.48 4.83
C ILE A 43 -0.26 -6.83 4.10
N GLN A 44 -0.22 -7.94 4.84
CA GLN A 44 -0.15 -9.30 4.27
C GLN A 44 -1.38 -9.66 3.43
N GLU A 45 -2.56 -9.15 3.80
CA GLU A 45 -3.80 -9.35 3.06
C GLU A 45 -4.01 -8.33 1.93
N GLY A 46 -3.13 -7.33 1.79
CA GLY A 46 -3.32 -6.21 0.86
C GLY A 46 -4.60 -5.40 1.16
N ARG A 47 -5.10 -5.42 2.40
CA ARG A 47 -6.41 -4.87 2.75
C ARG A 47 -6.33 -3.36 3.04
N TYR A 48 -6.68 -2.54 2.05
CA TYR A 48 -6.87 -1.09 2.16
C TYR A 48 -8.13 -0.65 1.41
N GLU A 49 -8.58 0.59 1.62
CA GLU A 49 -9.83 1.11 1.06
C GLU A 49 -9.65 2.53 0.50
N PHE A 50 -10.34 2.85 -0.60
CA PHE A 50 -10.47 4.22 -1.10
C PHE A 50 -11.72 4.89 -0.52
N ARG A 51 -11.60 5.45 0.69
CA ARG A 51 -12.74 6.07 1.39
C ARG A 51 -13.27 7.29 0.62
N ALA A 52 -14.57 7.31 0.37
CA ALA A 52 -15.22 8.34 -0.46
C ALA A 52 -14.98 9.78 0.04
N GLU A 53 -14.83 9.97 1.36
CA GLU A 53 -14.55 11.27 1.97
C GLU A 53 -13.30 11.95 1.39
N GLN A 54 -12.23 11.19 1.13
CA GLN A 54 -10.97 11.72 0.58
C GLN A 54 -10.79 11.39 -0.91
N TRP A 55 -11.39 10.29 -1.37
CA TRP A 55 -11.14 9.74 -2.71
C TRP A 55 -12.24 10.03 -3.74
N SER A 56 -13.32 10.72 -3.37
CA SER A 56 -14.40 11.07 -4.31
C SER A 56 -13.96 12.05 -5.41
N THR A 57 -13.00 12.94 -5.11
CA THR A 57 -12.49 13.94 -6.06
C THR A 57 -11.21 13.50 -6.77
N ILE A 58 -10.61 12.38 -6.38
CA ILE A 58 -9.41 11.83 -7.00
C ILE A 58 -9.80 11.01 -8.23
N THR A 59 -9.06 11.19 -9.32
CA THR A 59 -9.32 10.53 -10.60
C THR A 59 -9.20 9.01 -10.50
N GLN A 60 -9.90 8.30 -11.38
CA GLN A 60 -9.87 6.84 -11.40
C GLN A 60 -8.47 6.32 -11.78
N GLU A 61 -7.80 7.00 -12.71
CA GLU A 61 -6.46 6.65 -13.17
C GLU A 61 -5.45 6.66 -12.02
N ALA A 62 -5.55 7.63 -11.08
CA ALA A 62 -4.69 7.68 -9.92
C ALA A 62 -4.94 6.49 -8.97
N LYS A 63 -6.20 6.09 -8.78
CA LYS A 63 -6.57 4.91 -7.98
C LYS A 63 -6.07 3.62 -8.62
N ASP A 64 -6.11 3.54 -9.95
CA ASP A 64 -5.64 2.39 -10.71
C ASP A 64 -4.12 2.23 -10.56
N VAL A 65 -3.35 3.33 -10.67
CA VAL A 65 -1.88 3.29 -10.43
C VAL A 65 -1.55 2.85 -9.02
N VAL A 66 -2.22 3.41 -8.00
CA VAL A 66 -2.01 3.01 -6.60
C VAL A 66 -2.33 1.53 -6.40
N SER A 67 -3.41 1.04 -7.00
CA SER A 67 -3.81 -0.36 -6.87
C SER A 67 -2.85 -1.30 -7.59
N PHE A 68 -2.34 -0.91 -8.75
CA PHE A 68 -1.32 -1.66 -9.47
C PHE A 68 -0.04 -1.81 -8.63
N LEU A 69 0.46 -0.70 -8.06
CA LEU A 69 1.68 -0.71 -7.26
C LEU A 69 1.56 -1.53 -5.96
N ILE A 70 0.38 -1.55 -5.32
CA ILE A 70 0.20 -2.26 -4.05
C ILE A 70 -0.10 -3.76 -4.26
N PHE A 71 -0.75 -4.15 -5.37
CA PHE A 71 -1.20 -5.54 -5.60
C PHE A 71 -0.41 -6.34 -6.64
N HIS A 72 0.29 -5.71 -7.59
CA HIS A 72 0.99 -6.44 -8.66
C HIS A 72 2.37 -6.98 -8.22
N SER A 73 2.88 -6.54 -7.06
CA SER A 73 4.26 -6.77 -6.64
C SER A 73 4.46 -7.97 -5.67
N PHE A 74 3.48 -8.88 -5.55
CA PHE A 74 3.57 -10.10 -4.74
C PHE A 74 3.29 -11.38 -5.53
#